data_AF-A0A4Q7PC79-F1
#
_entry.id   AF-A0A4Q7PC79-F1
#
_cell.length_a   1.000
_cell.length_b   1.000
_cell.length_c   1.000
_cell.angle_alpha   90.00
_cell.angle_beta   90.00
_cell.angle_gamma   90.00
#
_symmetry.space_group_name_H-M   'P 1'
#
loop_
_entity.id
_entity.type
_entity.pdbx_description
1 polymer ?
#
loop_
_entity_poly.entity_id
_entity_poly.type
_entity_poly.pdbx_seq_one_letter_code
_entity_poly.pdbx_strand_id
1 'polypeptide(L)'
;MAGELPIKHQLPNHKTEYDGVFKVLDKGIYVSSVYNGTLKEYFKNSTLVSFFDHNGNFIEGFGEFPKAYLGGNLVPSKTENIIVDDKNSYVLNVLGIPQLKVYDENGQFQLELTWKSKQFDSKINFFDNDPFEWDFNDQWIGLHQLTKENKNYLITSMVLFKDKDWQTGLNSFEWYLVVLDLLNRTFSEVKLGGKELVGNPYLVFSWDYDTNCVSWFHYLRS
;
A
#
# COMPACT_ATOMS: atom_id res chain seq x y z
N MET A 1 -43.22 3.46 10.77
CA MET A 1 -42.42 2.81 11.82
C MET A 1 -41.07 2.50 11.20
N ALA A 2 -40.07 3.30 11.54
CA ALA A 2 -38.69 3.09 11.10
C ALA A 2 -38.11 1.93 11.90
N GLY A 3 -37.65 0.90 11.20
CA GLY A 3 -36.85 -0.17 11.76
C GLY A 3 -35.56 -0.21 10.97
N GLU A 4 -34.62 0.67 11.31
CA GLU A 4 -33.24 0.49 10.89
C GLU A 4 -32.71 -0.74 11.63
N LEU A 5 -32.31 -1.75 10.85
CA LEU A 5 -31.54 -2.87 11.39
C LEU A 5 -30.19 -2.30 11.86
N PRO A 6 -29.76 -2.56 13.10
CA PRO A 6 -28.43 -2.16 13.52
C PRO A 6 -27.44 -2.93 12.65
N ILE A 7 -26.64 -2.19 11.87
CA ILE A 7 -25.44 -2.73 11.24
C ILE A 7 -24.60 -3.26 12.39
N LYS A 8 -24.51 -4.59 12.51
CA LYS A 8 -23.63 -5.21 13.50
C LYS A 8 -22.20 -4.95 13.05
N HIS A 9 -21.61 -3.90 13.62
CA HIS A 9 -20.17 -3.66 13.65
C HIS A 9 -19.50 -4.86 14.32
N GLN A 10 -19.12 -5.87 13.54
CA GLN A 10 -18.37 -6.99 14.06
C GLN A 10 -16.92 -6.55 14.21
N LEU A 11 -16.48 -6.48 15.47
CA LEU A 11 -15.06 -6.63 15.79
C LEU A 11 -14.54 -7.84 15.01
N PRO A 12 -13.33 -7.77 14.44
CA PRO A 12 -12.72 -8.93 13.81
C PRO A 12 -12.77 -10.11 14.78
N ASN A 13 -13.27 -11.27 14.33
CA ASN A 13 -13.36 -12.48 15.16
C ASN A 13 -11.99 -13.13 15.44
N HIS A 14 -10.91 -12.37 15.31
CA HIS A 14 -9.54 -12.84 15.35
C HIS A 14 -8.61 -11.78 15.96
N LYS A 15 -7.43 -12.21 16.43
CA LYS A 15 -6.42 -11.32 17.01
C LYS A 15 -5.78 -10.46 15.92
N THR A 16 -6.15 -9.18 15.90
CA THR A 16 -5.59 -8.17 14.99
C THR A 16 -4.38 -7.49 15.63
N GLU A 17 -3.34 -7.23 14.84
CA GLU A 17 -2.25 -6.30 15.19
C GLU A 17 -2.49 -4.96 14.50
N TYR A 18 -2.13 -3.88 15.20
CA TYR A 18 -2.30 -2.52 14.71
C TYR A 18 -0.94 -1.90 14.45
N ASP A 19 -0.63 -1.69 13.17
CA ASP A 19 0.70 -1.26 12.72
C ASP A 19 0.70 0.23 12.34
N GLY A 20 0.69 1.08 13.36
CA GLY A 20 0.83 2.52 13.19
C GLY A 20 -0.47 3.27 12.86
N VAL A 21 -0.56 4.50 13.38
CA VAL A 21 -1.65 5.43 13.09
C VAL A 21 -1.37 6.11 11.76
N PHE A 22 -2.27 5.98 10.79
CA PHE A 22 -2.15 6.64 9.49
C PHE A 22 -2.60 8.10 9.55
N LYS A 23 -3.74 8.33 10.20
CA LYS A 23 -4.36 9.66 10.23
C LYS A 23 -5.33 9.83 11.38
N VAL A 24 -5.35 11.05 11.91
CA VAL A 24 -6.38 11.53 12.83
C VAL A 24 -7.19 12.58 12.09
N LEU A 25 -8.49 12.39 12.03
CA LEU A 25 -9.48 13.30 11.45
C LEU A 25 -10.50 13.69 12.52
N ASP A 26 -11.33 14.70 12.26
CA ASP A 26 -12.36 15.14 13.22
C ASP A 26 -13.32 14.01 13.61
N LYS A 27 -13.59 13.08 12.70
CA LYS A 27 -14.45 11.91 12.94
C LYS A 27 -13.79 10.78 13.74
N GLY A 28 -12.45 10.72 13.80
CA GLY A 28 -11.73 9.68 14.54
C GLY A 28 -10.37 9.33 13.98
N ILE A 29 -9.89 8.14 14.32
CA ILE A 29 -8.51 7.68 14.11
C ILE A 29 -8.50 6.49 13.15
N TYR A 30 -7.67 6.58 12.12
CA TYR A 30 -7.49 5.54 11.11
C TYR A 30 -6.14 4.85 11.31
N VAL A 31 -6.17 3.53 11.42
CA VAL A 31 -5.03 2.70 11.86
C VAL A 31 -4.86 1.53 10.91
N SER A 32 -3.60 1.13 10.65
CA SER A 32 -3.30 -0.12 9.95
C SER A 32 -3.76 -1.27 10.80
N SER A 33 -4.46 -2.23 10.21
CA SER A 33 -4.84 -3.44 10.93
C SER A 33 -4.51 -4.67 10.13
N VAL A 34 -3.97 -5.69 10.80
CA VAL A 34 -3.58 -6.92 10.14
C VAL A 34 -3.85 -8.14 11.01
N TYR A 35 -4.15 -9.27 10.39
CA TYR A 35 -4.30 -10.54 11.09
C TYR A 35 -2.91 -11.09 11.44
N ASN A 36 -2.68 -11.35 12.73
CA ASN A 36 -1.45 -12.01 13.16
C ASN A 36 -1.58 -13.54 12.96
N GLY A 37 -0.98 -14.05 11.89
CA GLY A 37 -0.79 -15.48 11.65
C GLY A 37 0.14 -15.74 10.47
N THR A 38 0.02 -16.91 9.83
CA THR A 38 0.86 -17.22 8.66
C THR A 38 0.61 -16.21 7.53
N LEU A 39 1.58 -16.00 6.64
CA LEU A 39 1.44 -15.02 5.54
C LEU A 39 0.18 -15.24 4.68
N LYS A 40 -0.19 -16.50 4.45
CA LYS A 40 -1.41 -16.84 3.71
C LYS A 40 -2.68 -16.44 4.48
N GLU A 41 -2.70 -16.68 5.79
CA GLU A 41 -3.82 -16.27 6.64
C GLU A 41 -3.87 -14.76 6.82
N TYR A 42 -2.71 -14.11 6.88
CA TYR A 42 -2.55 -12.67 6.87
C TYR A 42 -3.26 -12.08 5.65
N PHE A 43 -2.92 -12.50 4.41
CA PHE A 43 -3.58 -11.95 3.23
C PHE A 43 -5.08 -12.28 3.15
N LYS A 44 -5.49 -13.42 3.69
CA LYS A 44 -6.88 -13.87 3.63
C LYS A 44 -7.78 -13.18 4.64
N ASN A 45 -7.28 -12.96 5.86
CA ASN A 45 -8.10 -12.59 7.01
C ASN A 45 -7.88 -11.15 7.46
N SER A 46 -6.80 -10.49 7.03
CA SER A 46 -6.52 -9.10 7.39
C SER A 46 -7.53 -8.14 6.77
N THR A 47 -7.74 -7.04 7.47
CA THR A 47 -8.53 -5.90 7.01
C THR A 47 -7.62 -4.69 7.03
N LEU A 48 -7.35 -4.06 5.90
CA LEU A 48 -6.21 -3.13 5.76
C LEU A 48 -6.31 -1.87 6.62
N VAL A 49 -7.52 -1.37 6.84
CA VAL A 49 -7.78 -0.15 7.60
C VAL A 49 -8.81 -0.42 8.68
N SER A 50 -8.50 -0.03 9.92
CA SER A 50 -9.46 0.05 11.01
C SER A 50 -9.73 1.51 11.37
N PHE A 51 -11.00 1.83 11.63
CA PHE A 51 -11.47 3.13 12.06
C PHE A 51 -11.94 3.07 13.51
N PHE A 52 -11.44 3.98 14.32
CA PHE A 52 -11.77 4.14 15.74
C PHE A 52 -12.31 5.54 15.99
N ASP A 53 -13.22 5.68 16.95
CA ASP A 53 -13.55 7.01 17.48
C ASP A 53 -12.40 7.57 18.34
N HIS A 54 -12.51 8.84 18.75
CA HIS A 54 -11.52 9.50 19.60
C HIS A 54 -11.41 8.93 21.02
N ASN A 55 -12.36 8.09 21.44
CA ASN A 55 -12.32 7.39 22.71
C ASN A 55 -11.63 6.02 22.58
N GLY A 56 -11.19 5.64 21.38
CA GLY A 56 -10.56 4.36 21.10
C GLY A 56 -11.55 3.21 20.90
N ASN A 57 -12.84 3.48 20.71
CA ASN A 57 -13.81 2.45 20.36
C ASN A 57 -13.69 2.10 18.87
N PHE A 58 -13.62 0.80 18.57
CA PHE A 58 -13.65 0.32 17.19
C PHE A 58 -15.00 0.63 16.56
N ILE A 59 -14.99 1.23 15.38
CA ILE A 59 -16.17 1.53 14.58
C ILE A 59 -16.30 0.50 13.45
N GLU A 60 -15.26 0.36 12.63
CA GLU A 60 -15.29 -0.55 11.48
C GLU A 60 -13.90 -0.85 10.95
N GLY A 61 -13.82 -1.90 10.12
CA GLY A 61 -12.64 -2.23 9.35
C GLY A 61 -13.01 -2.45 7.89
N PHE A 62 -12.17 -1.99 6.97
CA PHE A 62 -12.34 -2.16 5.54
C PHE A 62 -11.00 -2.31 4.80
N GLY A 63 -11.09 -2.73 3.53
CA GLY A 63 -9.94 -3.02 2.68
C GLY A 63 -9.55 -4.50 2.74
N GLU A 64 -9.22 -5.05 1.56
CA GLU A 64 -8.79 -6.43 1.38
C GLU A 64 -7.59 -6.50 0.43
N PHE A 65 -6.72 -7.48 0.67
CA PHE A 65 -5.60 -7.78 -0.22
C PHE A 65 -6.08 -8.25 -1.60
N PRO A 66 -5.32 -7.98 -2.68
CA PRO A 66 -5.59 -8.56 -3.99
C PRO A 66 -5.62 -10.09 -3.92
N LYS A 67 -6.60 -10.72 -4.59
CA LYS A 67 -6.74 -12.19 -4.63
C LYS A 67 -5.47 -12.90 -5.09
N ALA A 68 -4.68 -12.26 -5.95
CA ALA A 68 -3.43 -12.81 -6.44
C ALA A 68 -2.42 -13.09 -5.31
N TYR A 69 -2.50 -12.38 -4.17
CA TYR A 69 -1.56 -12.55 -3.05
C TYR A 69 -1.83 -13.85 -2.28
N LEU A 70 -3.00 -14.46 -2.48
CA LEU A 70 -3.36 -15.74 -1.87
C LEU A 70 -2.70 -16.95 -2.56
N GLY A 71 -1.96 -16.71 -3.65
CA GLY A 71 -1.44 -17.75 -4.54
C GLY A 71 -0.20 -18.50 -4.04
N GLY A 72 0.56 -17.96 -3.09
CA GLY A 72 1.81 -18.58 -2.63
C GLY A 72 2.47 -17.81 -1.49
N ASN A 73 3.70 -18.17 -1.13
CA ASN A 73 4.48 -17.43 -0.14
C ASN A 73 5.07 -16.19 -0.82
N LEU A 74 4.42 -15.05 -0.62
CA LEU A 74 4.87 -13.75 -1.14
C LEU A 74 6.04 -13.24 -0.31
N VAL A 75 7.01 -12.62 -0.95
CA VAL A 75 8.10 -11.91 -0.26
C VAL A 75 7.54 -10.64 0.39
N PRO A 76 8.05 -10.17 1.55
CA PRO A 76 7.50 -9.01 2.24
C PRO A 76 7.49 -7.76 1.34
N SER A 77 6.30 -7.41 0.89
CA SER A 77 5.94 -6.05 0.47
C SER A 77 5.37 -5.32 1.68
N LYS A 78 5.72 -4.05 1.87
CA LYS A 78 4.96 -3.19 2.79
C LYS A 78 3.49 -3.25 2.40
N THR A 79 2.61 -3.41 3.37
CA THR A 79 1.22 -3.77 3.07
C THR A 79 0.43 -2.52 2.72
N GLU A 80 0.24 -2.39 1.41
CA GLU A 80 -0.50 -1.34 0.71
C GLU A 80 -0.01 0.10 0.94
N ASN A 81 -0.20 0.91 -0.08
CA ASN A 81 0.00 2.34 0.00
C ASN A 81 -1.36 2.99 0.27
N ILE A 82 -1.50 3.61 1.44
CA ILE A 82 -2.78 4.09 1.95
C ILE A 82 -2.76 5.60 2.15
N ILE A 83 -3.79 6.29 1.66
CA ILE A 83 -4.12 7.68 2.04
C ILE A 83 -5.54 7.70 2.56
N VAL A 84 -5.78 8.43 3.63
CA VAL A 84 -7.13 8.77 4.09
C VAL A 84 -7.32 10.28 4.02
N ASP A 85 -8.47 10.74 3.54
CA ASP A 85 -8.93 12.13 3.68
C ASP A 85 -10.35 12.18 4.26
N ASP A 86 -10.92 13.38 4.38
CA ASP A 86 -12.22 13.56 5.02
C ASP A 86 -13.34 12.75 4.35
N LYS A 87 -13.25 12.55 3.03
CA LYS A 87 -14.30 11.93 2.21
C LYS A 87 -13.97 10.51 1.77
N ASN A 88 -12.70 10.22 1.53
CA ASN A 88 -12.29 8.96 0.90
C ASN A 88 -11.05 8.36 1.56
N SER A 89 -10.98 7.03 1.51
CA SER A 89 -9.74 6.28 1.71
C SER A 89 -9.29 5.67 0.38
N TYR A 90 -8.00 5.78 0.10
CA TYR A 90 -7.36 5.31 -1.11
C TYR A 90 -6.35 4.23 -0.74
N VAL A 91 -6.48 3.05 -1.35
CA VAL A 91 -5.63 1.90 -1.08
C VAL A 91 -5.06 1.40 -2.41
N LEU A 92 -3.75 1.49 -2.57
CA LEU A 92 -3.02 0.99 -3.74
C LEU A 92 -2.19 -0.23 -3.34
N ASN A 93 -2.38 -1.34 -4.05
CA ASN A 93 -1.56 -2.54 -3.85
C ASN A 93 -0.11 -2.34 -4.29
N VAL A 94 0.81 -3.10 -3.69
CA VAL A 94 2.25 -2.94 -3.91
C VAL A 94 2.75 -3.75 -5.10
N LEU A 95 2.34 -5.01 -5.20
CA LEU A 95 2.75 -5.96 -6.23
C LEU A 95 1.59 -6.32 -7.16
N GLY A 96 1.92 -6.74 -8.38
CA GLY A 96 0.96 -7.24 -9.35
C GLY A 96 0.39 -6.16 -10.26
N ILE A 97 -0.76 -6.44 -10.87
CA ILE A 97 -1.50 -5.40 -11.61
C ILE A 97 -1.84 -4.30 -10.61
N PRO A 98 -1.49 -3.03 -10.86
CA PRO A 98 -1.83 -1.96 -9.94
C PRO A 98 -3.34 -1.69 -9.95
N GLN A 99 -3.88 -1.61 -8.75
CA GLN A 99 -5.28 -1.46 -8.40
C GLN A 99 -5.37 -0.44 -7.26
N LEU A 100 -5.96 0.71 -7.56
CA LEU A 100 -6.34 1.68 -6.55
C LEU A 100 -7.81 1.49 -6.22
N LYS A 101 -8.07 1.01 -5.01
CA LYS A 101 -9.41 0.91 -4.45
C LYS A 101 -9.72 2.19 -3.67
N VAL A 102 -10.90 2.74 -3.90
CA VAL A 102 -11.40 3.91 -3.18
C VAL A 102 -12.59 3.49 -2.34
N TYR A 103 -12.55 3.89 -1.08
CA TYR A 103 -13.61 3.71 -0.11
C TYR A 103 -14.12 5.09 0.31
N ASP A 104 -15.40 5.21 0.64
CA ASP A 104 -15.94 6.45 1.17
C ASP A 104 -15.56 6.63 2.65
N GLU A 105 -16.15 7.65 3.26
CA GLU A 105 -15.92 8.02 4.65
C GLU A 105 -16.37 6.97 5.67
N ASN A 106 -17.22 6.03 5.26
CA ASN A 106 -17.78 4.92 6.05
C ASN A 106 -17.19 3.57 5.60
N GLY A 107 -16.00 3.58 4.97
CA GLY A 107 -15.33 2.37 4.54
C GLY A 107 -16.04 1.59 3.42
N GLN A 108 -17.08 2.14 2.78
CA GLN A 108 -17.79 1.45 1.71
C GLN A 108 -17.02 1.58 0.40
N PHE A 109 -16.79 0.45 -0.26
CA PHE A 109 -16.14 0.42 -1.56
C PHE A 109 -16.92 1.24 -2.60
N GLN A 110 -16.25 2.20 -3.23
CA GLN A 110 -16.83 3.09 -4.23
C GLN A 110 -16.39 2.70 -5.64
N LEU A 111 -15.09 2.51 -5.85
CA LEU A 111 -14.52 2.23 -7.16
C LEU A 111 -13.14 1.57 -7.07
N GLU A 112 -12.79 0.85 -8.13
CA GLU A 112 -11.44 0.35 -8.37
C GLU A 112 -10.95 0.91 -9.71
N LEU A 113 -9.74 1.47 -9.71
CA LEU A 113 -9.03 1.86 -10.92
C LEU A 113 -7.84 0.94 -11.11
N THR A 114 -7.68 0.45 -12.34
CA THR A 114 -6.55 -0.40 -12.72
C THR A 114 -5.80 0.20 -13.88
N TRP A 115 -4.47 0.09 -13.90
CA TRP A 115 -3.67 0.58 -15.01
C TRP A 115 -2.65 -0.46 -15.49
N LYS A 116 -2.24 -0.28 -16.74
CA LYS A 116 -1.19 -1.09 -17.36
C LYS A 116 -0.03 -0.19 -17.73
N SER A 117 1.01 -0.20 -16.91
CA SER A 117 2.29 0.39 -17.27
C SER A 117 2.92 -0.37 -18.44
N LYS A 118 3.69 0.32 -19.27
CA LYS A 118 4.56 -0.33 -20.25
C LYS A 118 5.90 -0.79 -19.65
N GLN A 119 6.28 -0.21 -18.50
CA GLN A 119 7.56 -0.46 -17.85
C GLN A 119 7.42 -1.51 -16.75
N PHE A 120 6.34 -1.44 -15.96
CA PHE A 120 6.11 -2.30 -14.80
C PHE A 120 5.71 -3.71 -15.20
N ASP A 121 6.44 -4.71 -14.69
CA ASP A 121 6.05 -6.10 -14.77
C ASP A 121 5.03 -6.44 -13.68
N SER A 122 3.78 -6.70 -14.09
CA SER A 122 2.71 -7.08 -13.18
C SER A 122 2.74 -8.54 -12.72
N LYS A 123 3.72 -9.34 -13.16
CA LYS A 123 3.88 -10.72 -12.68
C LYS A 123 4.30 -10.71 -11.22
N ILE A 124 3.65 -11.57 -10.43
CA ILE A 124 4.03 -11.81 -9.04
C ILE A 124 4.86 -13.10 -8.98
N ASN A 125 6.08 -12.98 -8.48
CA ASN A 125 6.97 -14.08 -8.13
C ASN A 125 6.75 -14.47 -6.67
N PHE A 126 6.69 -15.76 -6.41
CA PHE A 126 6.52 -16.38 -5.10
C PHE A 126 7.73 -17.28 -4.82
N PHE A 127 8.01 -17.55 -3.55
CA PHE A 127 9.03 -18.53 -3.16
C PHE A 127 8.38 -19.82 -2.64
N ASP A 128 9.04 -20.95 -2.89
CA ASP A 128 8.54 -22.26 -2.45
C ASP A 128 9.05 -22.62 -1.05
N ASN A 129 10.37 -22.51 -0.81
CA ASN A 129 11.01 -23.01 0.41
C ASN A 129 11.82 -21.94 1.16
N ASP A 130 12.54 -21.07 0.46
CA ASP A 130 13.43 -20.08 1.05
C ASP A 130 13.04 -18.65 0.65
N PRO A 131 12.68 -17.76 1.60
CA PRO A 131 12.39 -16.36 1.33
C PRO A 131 13.62 -15.53 0.92
N PHE A 132 14.82 -16.12 0.82
CA PHE A 132 16.04 -15.49 0.31
C PHE A 132 16.41 -15.92 -1.12
N GLU A 133 15.71 -16.91 -1.70
CA GLU A 133 15.93 -17.40 -3.07
C GLU A 133 14.85 -16.89 -4.07
N TRP A 134 14.24 -15.74 -3.77
CA TRP A 134 13.08 -15.23 -4.48
C TRP A 134 13.45 -14.31 -5.65
N ASP A 135 12.73 -14.41 -6.77
CA ASP A 135 12.86 -13.41 -7.82
C ASP A 135 12.24 -12.07 -7.41
N PHE A 136 12.95 -10.97 -7.62
CA PHE A 136 12.46 -9.61 -7.40
C PHE A 136 11.12 -9.38 -8.10
N ASN A 137 10.23 -8.69 -7.39
CA ASN A 137 8.99 -8.16 -7.95
C ASN A 137 9.14 -6.67 -8.18
N ASP A 138 8.55 -6.15 -9.25
CA ASP A 138 8.35 -4.71 -9.36
C ASP A 138 7.32 -4.27 -8.32
N GLN A 139 7.51 -3.09 -7.73
CA GLN A 139 6.73 -2.65 -6.59
C GLN A 139 6.26 -1.21 -6.73
N TRP A 140 5.02 -0.96 -6.31
CA TRP A 140 4.46 0.37 -6.10
C TRP A 140 4.74 0.82 -4.67
N ILE A 141 5.25 2.03 -4.55
CA ILE A 141 5.84 2.51 -3.32
C ILE A 141 5.33 3.91 -3.00
N GLY A 142 4.77 4.03 -1.80
CA GLY A 142 4.16 5.25 -1.29
C GLY A 142 2.85 5.57 -2.01
N LEU A 143 2.03 6.39 -1.37
CA LEU A 143 0.90 7.03 -2.04
C LEU A 143 0.73 8.37 -1.33
N HIS A 144 0.78 9.44 -2.11
CA HIS A 144 0.69 10.80 -1.61
C HIS A 144 -0.33 11.59 -2.41
N GLN A 145 -0.99 12.53 -1.76
CA GLN A 145 -1.85 13.47 -2.43
C GLN A 145 -0.99 14.66 -2.88
N LEU A 146 -1.11 15.07 -4.15
CA LEU A 146 -0.26 16.15 -4.68
C LEU A 146 -0.45 17.46 -3.91
N THR A 147 -1.69 17.86 -3.64
CA THR A 147 -2.03 18.95 -2.71
C THR A 147 -3.37 18.67 -2.03
N LYS A 148 -3.62 19.30 -0.87
CA LYS A 148 -4.92 19.21 -0.17
C LYS A 148 -6.08 19.75 -1.01
N GLU A 149 -5.80 20.72 -1.87
CA GLU A 149 -6.79 21.42 -2.70
C GLU A 149 -7.11 20.66 -3.99
N ASN A 150 -6.17 19.86 -4.50
CA ASN A 150 -6.32 19.11 -5.73
C ASN A 150 -6.42 17.61 -5.46
N LYS A 151 -7.64 17.19 -5.08
CA LYS A 151 -7.97 15.79 -4.76
C LYS A 151 -8.02 14.85 -5.96
N ASN A 152 -7.86 15.37 -7.17
CA ASN A 152 -7.93 14.58 -8.39
C ASN A 152 -6.60 13.92 -8.75
N TYR A 153 -5.49 14.31 -8.09
CA TYR A 153 -4.17 13.76 -8.39
C TYR A 153 -3.55 13.10 -7.17
N LEU A 154 -3.15 11.84 -7.36
CA LEU A 154 -2.29 11.13 -6.43
C LEU A 154 -0.91 10.96 -7.06
N ILE A 155 0.11 10.92 -6.22
CA ILE A 155 1.49 10.62 -6.60
C ILE A 155 1.88 9.33 -5.89
N THR A 156 2.50 8.44 -6.63
CA THR A 156 3.15 7.24 -6.12
C THR A 156 4.51 7.13 -6.79
N SER A 157 5.35 6.24 -6.30
CA SER A 157 6.52 5.79 -7.04
C SER A 157 6.37 4.33 -7.41
N MET A 158 7.16 3.89 -8.39
CA MET A 158 7.38 2.48 -8.64
C MET A 158 8.87 2.20 -8.74
N VAL A 159 9.29 1.08 -8.17
CA VAL A 159 10.61 0.49 -8.35
C VAL A 159 10.47 -0.72 -9.25
N LEU A 160 11.37 -0.80 -10.23
CA LEU A 160 11.38 -1.88 -11.21
C LEU A 160 12.74 -2.52 -11.20
N PHE A 161 12.79 -3.84 -11.39
CA PHE A 161 14.03 -4.60 -11.47
C PHE A 161 14.19 -5.14 -12.89
N LYS A 162 15.24 -4.75 -13.60
CA LYS A 162 15.49 -5.28 -14.96
C LYS A 162 15.95 -6.73 -14.93
N ASP A 163 16.72 -7.07 -13.92
CA ASP A 163 17.09 -8.43 -13.58
C ASP A 163 16.28 -8.84 -12.35
N LYS A 164 15.52 -9.93 -12.48
CA LYS A 164 14.67 -10.42 -11.39
C LYS A 164 15.45 -11.32 -10.42
N ASP A 165 16.64 -11.79 -10.79
CA ASP A 165 17.43 -12.64 -9.90
C ASP A 165 17.81 -11.90 -8.60
N TRP A 166 17.70 -12.57 -7.45
CA TRP A 166 17.93 -11.95 -6.15
C TRP A 166 19.37 -11.49 -5.91
N GLN A 167 20.35 -12.15 -6.53
CA GLN A 167 21.77 -11.87 -6.34
C GLN A 167 22.20 -10.63 -7.12
N THR A 168 21.62 -10.43 -8.30
CA THR A 168 22.02 -9.39 -9.26
C THR A 168 21.00 -8.27 -9.39
N GLY A 169 19.73 -8.52 -9.05
CA GLY A 169 18.61 -7.61 -9.28
C GLY A 169 18.73 -6.27 -8.58
N LEU A 170 19.31 -6.22 -7.37
CA LEU A 170 19.60 -4.97 -6.65
C LEU A 170 20.52 -4.02 -7.43
N ASN A 171 21.29 -4.51 -8.39
CA ASN A 171 22.16 -3.68 -9.23
C ASN A 171 21.48 -3.23 -10.53
N SER A 172 20.19 -3.53 -10.69
CA SER A 172 19.45 -3.37 -11.94
C SER A 172 18.19 -2.50 -11.81
N PHE A 173 17.94 -1.94 -10.62
CA PHE A 173 16.68 -1.25 -10.37
C PHE A 173 16.58 0.10 -11.08
N GLU A 174 15.35 0.48 -11.39
CA GLU A 174 14.95 1.81 -11.86
C GLU A 174 13.79 2.34 -11.01
N TRP A 175 13.78 3.66 -10.80
CA TRP A 175 12.73 4.36 -10.07
C TRP A 175 11.98 5.29 -10.99
N TYR A 176 10.67 5.28 -10.82
CA TYR A 176 9.77 6.16 -11.55
C TYR A 176 8.86 6.87 -10.57
N LEU A 177 8.66 8.15 -10.81
CA LEU A 177 7.53 8.90 -10.26
C LEU A 177 6.31 8.61 -11.12
N VAL A 178 5.17 8.38 -10.48
CA VAL A 178 3.91 8.18 -11.17
C VAL A 178 2.89 9.16 -10.63
N VAL A 179 2.24 9.88 -11.53
CA VAL A 179 1.11 10.75 -11.20
C VAL A 179 -0.15 10.09 -11.73
N LEU A 180 -1.10 9.84 -10.83
CA LEU A 180 -2.41 9.26 -11.10
C LEU A 180 -3.44 10.39 -11.19
N ASP A 181 -4.09 10.54 -12.33
CA ASP A 181 -5.24 11.43 -12.52
C ASP A 181 -6.53 10.64 -12.35
N LEU A 182 -7.20 10.85 -11.22
CA LEU A 182 -8.41 10.12 -10.84
C LEU A 182 -9.63 10.50 -11.71
N LEU A 183 -9.67 11.74 -12.18
CA LEU A 183 -10.80 12.24 -12.98
C LEU A 183 -10.76 11.65 -14.38
N ASN A 184 -9.60 11.74 -15.03
CA ASN A 184 -9.41 11.23 -16.39
C ASN A 184 -9.05 9.74 -16.41
N ARG A 185 -8.77 9.14 -15.25
CA ARG A 185 -8.34 7.75 -15.10
C ARG A 185 -7.09 7.45 -15.92
N THR A 186 -6.19 8.41 -15.96
CA THR A 186 -4.90 8.32 -16.65
C THR A 186 -3.78 8.32 -15.64
N PHE A 187 -2.60 7.94 -16.09
CA PHE A 187 -1.39 8.06 -15.31
C PHE A 187 -0.25 8.50 -16.21
N SER A 188 0.73 9.16 -15.62
CA SER A 188 1.99 9.51 -16.27
C SER A 188 3.15 8.98 -15.45
N GLU A 189 4.19 8.52 -16.14
CA GLU A 189 5.37 7.92 -15.53
C GLU A 189 6.60 8.72 -15.95
N VAL A 190 7.42 9.10 -14.98
CA VAL A 190 8.67 9.81 -15.23
C VAL A 190 9.79 9.04 -14.54
N LYS A 191 10.76 8.56 -15.33
CA LYS A 191 11.95 7.94 -14.77
C LYS A 191 12.74 8.98 -13.97
N LEU A 192 12.99 8.69 -12.70
CA LEU A 192 13.82 9.51 -11.82
C LEU A 192 15.30 9.10 -11.88
N GLY A 193 15.56 7.80 -12.04
CA GLY A 193 16.90 7.23 -12.14
C GLY A 193 16.89 5.75 -11.77
N GLY A 194 18.00 5.23 -11.25
CA GLY A 194 18.16 3.81 -10.92
C GLY A 194 19.40 3.57 -10.06
N LYS A 195 20.14 2.50 -10.35
CA LYS A 195 21.37 2.15 -9.61
C LYS A 195 22.37 3.31 -9.48
N GLU A 196 22.40 4.25 -10.42
CA GLU A 196 23.24 5.44 -10.40
C GLU A 196 22.89 6.42 -9.27
N LEU A 197 21.71 6.26 -8.65
CA LEU A 197 21.27 7.06 -7.50
C LEU A 197 21.69 6.45 -6.15
N VAL A 198 22.27 5.25 -6.14
CA VAL A 198 22.78 4.59 -4.93
C VAL A 198 23.93 5.42 -4.34
N GLY A 199 23.76 5.89 -3.10
CA GLY A 199 24.75 6.71 -2.39
C GLY A 199 24.61 8.22 -2.58
N ASN A 200 23.54 8.72 -3.22
CA ASN A 200 23.25 10.15 -3.27
C ASN A 200 22.60 10.63 -1.95
N PRO A 201 23.26 11.51 -1.17
CA PRO A 201 22.75 11.96 0.14
C PRO A 201 21.52 12.87 0.05
N TYR A 202 21.13 13.32 -1.15
CA TYR A 202 19.89 14.06 -1.39
C TYR A 202 18.73 13.16 -1.84
N LEU A 203 19.01 11.87 -2.08
CA LEU A 203 18.05 10.79 -2.35
C LEU A 203 18.28 9.70 -1.30
N VAL A 204 17.91 10.00 -0.06
CA VAL A 204 17.98 9.03 1.04
C VAL A 204 16.73 8.15 1.03
N PHE A 205 16.83 7.01 0.35
CA PHE A 205 15.97 5.86 0.63
C PHE A 205 16.78 4.93 1.54
N SER A 206 16.47 4.87 2.83
CA SER A 206 17.19 3.96 3.74
C SER A 206 16.56 2.57 3.72
N TRP A 207 17.37 1.58 3.37
CA TRP A 207 17.14 0.19 3.77
C TRP A 207 17.31 0.11 5.29
N ASP A 208 16.27 -0.30 6.01
CA ASP A 208 16.34 -0.55 7.44
C ASP A 208 16.77 -2.00 7.68
N TYR A 209 17.99 -2.17 8.19
CA TYR A 209 18.60 -3.48 8.49
C TYR A 209 17.83 -4.22 9.58
N ASP A 210 17.14 -3.51 10.47
CA ASP A 210 16.50 -4.10 11.66
C ASP A 210 15.08 -4.62 11.37
N THR A 211 14.42 -4.11 10.34
CA THR A 211 13.03 -4.50 9.99
C THR A 211 12.91 -5.29 8.69
N ASN A 212 13.99 -5.46 7.93
CA ASN A 212 13.95 -6.01 6.56
C ASN A 212 12.85 -5.37 5.69
N CYS A 213 12.49 -4.12 6.00
CA CYS A 213 11.38 -3.39 5.41
C CYS A 213 11.84 -1.97 5.01
N VAL A 214 11.20 -1.40 4.00
CA VAL A 214 11.41 0.00 3.59
C VAL A 214 10.52 0.92 4.45
N SER A 215 11.14 1.65 5.38
CA SER A 215 10.49 2.58 6.30
C SER A 215 10.93 4.02 6.05
N TRP A 216 9.98 4.97 6.00
CA TRP A 216 10.15 6.37 5.59
C TRP A 216 10.17 7.28 6.82
N PHE A 217 11.12 8.22 6.92
CA PHE A 217 10.96 9.38 7.80
C PHE A 217 11.33 10.67 7.07
N HIS A 218 10.47 11.68 7.21
CA HIS A 218 10.70 13.04 6.72
C HIS A 218 11.84 13.72 7.50
N TYR A 219 12.73 14.40 6.77
CA TYR A 219 13.37 15.60 7.27
C TYR A 219 13.16 16.75 6.28
N LEU A 220 12.17 17.59 6.58
CA LEU A 220 12.22 19.00 6.21
C LEU A 220 12.15 19.76 7.54
N ARG A 221 13.31 20.17 8.05
CA ARG A 221 13.41 21.22 9.05
C ARG A 221 14.24 22.37 8.48
N SER A 222 13.59 23.53 8.51
CA SER A 222 14.07 24.92 8.45
C SER A 222 14.87 25.33 7.23
#